data_AF-A0A5J4ILM8-F1
#
_entry.id   AF-A0A5J4ILM8-F1
#
_cell.length_a   1.000
_cell.length_b   1.000
_cell.length_c   1.000
_cell.angle_alpha   90.00
_cell.angle_beta   90.00
_cell.angle_gamma   90.00
#
_symmetry.space_group_name_H-M   'P 1'
#
loop_
_entity.id
_entity.type
_entity.pdbx_description
1 polymer ?
#
loop_
_entity_poly.entity_id
_entity_poly.type
_entity_poly.pdbx_seq_one_letter_code
_entity_poly.pdbx_strand_id
1 'polypeptide(L)'
;MDKTLEKYIPSASVIPAFELIKTNNVHLKIVNERVTRHGDYRKMSNGQHQITVNASLNKYRFFITLIHEIAHLVAFQKFGRTIKPHGKEWKFTFQQLMLPFINPAIFPSHLLPLIALHFKNPKASSDTDARLSLALKQFDPPNDKNYIFEIPDGGLFRLYNGKIFKRGNRRVKRYECVEVATGRVYLFNPNAEVEFLK
;
A
#
# COMPACT_ATOMS: atom_id res chain seq x y z
N MET A 1 -19.54 -13.66 3.96
CA MET A 1 -18.26 -12.90 3.92
C MET A 1 -18.06 -12.25 2.55
N ASP A 2 -18.53 -12.89 1.48
CA ASP A 2 -18.49 -12.42 0.08
C ASP A 2 -19.10 -11.02 -0.09
N LYS A 3 -20.33 -10.81 0.41
CA LYS A 3 -21.01 -9.50 0.40
C LYS A 3 -20.28 -8.39 1.17
N THR A 4 -19.46 -8.76 2.16
CA THR A 4 -18.69 -7.78 2.94
C THR A 4 -17.43 -7.37 2.18
N LEU A 5 -16.75 -8.33 1.56
CA LEU A 5 -15.49 -8.12 0.83
C LEU A 5 -15.69 -7.26 -0.44
N GLU A 6 -16.84 -7.39 -1.10
CA GLU A 6 -17.21 -6.61 -2.30
C GLU A 6 -17.18 -5.07 -2.09
N LYS A 7 -17.34 -4.62 -0.84
CA LYS A 7 -17.21 -3.20 -0.49
C LYS A 7 -15.76 -2.71 -0.63
N TYR A 8 -14.78 -3.59 -0.52
CA TYR A 8 -13.37 -3.26 -0.36
C TYR A 8 -12.48 -3.68 -1.53
N ILE A 9 -12.96 -4.50 -2.47
CA ILE A 9 -12.18 -4.93 -3.64
C ILE A 9 -13.02 -4.87 -4.93
N PRO A 10 -12.40 -4.89 -6.12
CA PRO A 10 -13.13 -4.92 -7.39
C PRO A 10 -14.07 -6.14 -7.48
N SER A 11 -15.30 -5.96 -7.95
CA SER A 11 -16.33 -7.00 -7.94
C SER A 11 -15.88 -8.31 -8.62
N ALA A 12 -15.20 -8.22 -9.76
CA ALA A 12 -14.68 -9.40 -10.47
C ALA A 12 -13.58 -10.18 -9.71
N SER A 13 -12.98 -9.57 -8.68
CA SER A 13 -11.97 -10.22 -7.83
C SER A 13 -12.55 -10.88 -6.58
N VAL A 14 -13.83 -10.64 -6.25
CA VAL A 14 -14.42 -11.05 -4.96
C VAL A 14 -14.36 -12.54 -4.74
N ILE A 15 -14.89 -13.31 -5.68
CA ILE A 15 -14.92 -14.79 -5.60
C ILE A 15 -13.50 -15.37 -5.52
N PRO A 16 -12.58 -15.10 -6.46
CA PRO A 16 -11.25 -15.69 -6.41
C PRO A 16 -10.41 -15.21 -5.21
N ALA A 17 -10.57 -13.97 -4.74
CA ALA A 17 -9.93 -13.50 -3.52
C ALA A 17 -10.48 -14.20 -2.27
N PHE A 18 -11.79 -14.46 -2.23
CA PHE A 18 -12.42 -15.20 -1.14
C PHE A 18 -11.93 -16.65 -1.09
N GLU A 19 -11.77 -17.30 -2.24
CA GLU A 19 -11.19 -18.64 -2.30
C GLU A 19 -9.74 -18.69 -1.81
N LEU A 20 -8.94 -17.65 -2.07
CA LEU A 20 -7.60 -17.53 -1.49
C LEU A 20 -7.65 -17.41 0.04
N ILE A 21 -8.58 -16.61 0.58
CA ILE A 21 -8.76 -16.46 2.03
C ILE A 21 -9.14 -17.81 2.66
N LYS A 22 -10.11 -18.52 2.06
CA LYS A 22 -10.63 -19.80 2.54
C LYS A 22 -9.58 -20.90 2.49
N THR A 23 -8.95 -21.08 1.34
CA THR A 23 -7.94 -22.13 1.11
C THR A 23 -6.74 -21.99 2.06
N ASN A 24 -6.38 -20.75 2.41
CA ASN A 24 -5.27 -20.47 3.32
C ASN A 24 -5.69 -20.31 4.79
N ASN A 25 -6.96 -20.58 5.13
CA ASN A 25 -7.52 -20.45 6.48
C ASN A 25 -7.24 -19.07 7.12
N VAL A 26 -7.37 -18.02 6.32
CA VAL A 26 -7.12 -16.64 6.75
C VAL A 26 -8.34 -16.08 7.48
N HIS A 27 -8.12 -15.58 8.68
CA HIS A 27 -9.04 -14.72 9.39
C HIS A 27 -8.78 -13.25 9.03
N LEU A 28 -9.50 -12.75 8.03
CA LEU A 28 -9.41 -11.36 7.58
C LEU A 28 -10.19 -10.43 8.53
N LYS A 29 -9.51 -9.42 9.09
CA LYS A 29 -10.14 -8.31 9.81
C LYS A 29 -9.92 -7.00 9.08
N ILE A 30 -11.01 -6.28 8.84
CA ILE A 30 -10.96 -4.93 8.32
C ILE A 30 -10.93 -3.99 9.52
N VAL A 31 -9.93 -3.12 9.58
CA VAL A 31 -9.64 -2.29 10.76
C VAL A 31 -9.66 -0.81 10.40
N ASN A 32 -9.83 0.04 11.42
CA ASN A 32 -9.66 1.48 11.25
C ASN A 32 -8.24 1.81 10.77
N GLU A 33 -8.09 2.99 10.18
CA GLU A 33 -6.83 3.43 9.61
C GLU A 33 -5.69 3.45 10.63
N ARG A 34 -4.57 2.85 10.23
CA ARG A 34 -3.28 2.98 10.91
C ARG A 34 -2.32 3.69 9.98
N VAL A 35 -1.65 4.73 10.49
CA VAL A 35 -0.73 5.54 9.66
C VAL A 35 0.55 4.77 9.28
N THR A 36 0.99 3.84 10.12
CA THR A 36 2.29 3.17 9.93
C THR A 36 2.27 1.98 8.97
N ARG A 37 1.09 1.40 8.69
CA ARG A 37 0.94 0.24 7.81
C ARG A 37 -0.48 0.12 7.26
N HIS A 38 -0.58 -0.37 6.03
CA HIS A 38 -1.84 -0.59 5.31
C HIS A 38 -2.47 -1.95 5.61
N GLY A 39 -1.62 -2.95 5.82
CA GLY A 39 -2.00 -4.30 6.18
C GLY A 39 -0.97 -4.93 7.12
N ASP A 40 -1.33 -6.09 7.66
CA ASP A 40 -0.43 -6.91 8.47
C ASP A 40 -0.91 -8.36 8.51
N TYR A 41 -0.01 -9.30 8.21
CA TYR A 41 -0.15 -10.72 8.48
C TYR A 41 0.53 -11.12 9.79
N ARG A 42 -0.19 -11.89 10.63
CA ARG A 42 0.35 -12.50 11.85
C ARG A 42 -0.18 -13.92 12.05
N LYS A 43 0.69 -14.83 12.49
CA LYS A 43 0.27 -16.13 13.07
C LYS A 43 -0.01 -15.92 14.56
N MET A 44 -1.22 -16.26 14.97
CA MET A 44 -1.70 -16.13 16.35
C MET A 44 -1.17 -17.28 17.22
N SER A 45 -1.21 -17.12 18.55
CA SER A 45 -0.75 -18.13 19.51
C SER A 45 -1.53 -19.44 19.40
N ASN A 46 -2.82 -19.37 19.06
CA ASN A 46 -3.68 -20.53 18.78
C ASN A 46 -3.45 -21.16 17.40
N GLY A 47 -2.43 -20.71 16.65
CA GLY A 47 -2.10 -21.22 15.32
C GLY A 47 -2.87 -20.57 14.17
N GLN A 48 -3.92 -19.78 14.44
CA GLN A 48 -4.73 -19.12 13.42
C GLN A 48 -3.92 -18.08 12.63
N HIS A 49 -4.19 -17.97 11.33
CA HIS A 49 -3.60 -16.96 10.47
C HIS A 49 -4.51 -15.74 10.41
N GLN A 50 -4.06 -14.59 10.93
CA GLN A 50 -4.81 -13.34 10.88
C GLN A 50 -4.18 -12.40 9.85
N ILE A 51 -5.03 -11.78 9.04
CA ILE A 51 -4.67 -10.66 8.18
C ILE A 51 -5.53 -9.46 8.56
N THR A 52 -4.89 -8.30 8.72
CA THR A 52 -5.58 -7.03 8.91
C THR A 52 -5.36 -6.12 7.71
N VAL A 53 -6.38 -5.35 7.30
CA VAL A 53 -6.25 -4.34 6.24
C VAL A 53 -7.05 -3.08 6.65
N ASN A 54 -6.48 -1.90 6.41
CA ASN A 54 -7.12 -0.63 6.72
C ASN A 54 -8.34 -0.40 5.81
N ALA A 55 -9.48 -0.04 6.42
CA ALA A 55 -10.73 0.24 5.73
C ALA A 55 -10.70 1.50 4.86
N SER A 56 -9.75 2.42 5.10
CA SER A 56 -9.64 3.70 4.40
C SER A 56 -9.03 3.61 3.00
N LEU A 57 -8.48 2.45 2.62
CA LEU A 57 -7.90 2.25 1.30
C LEU A 57 -8.98 2.17 0.23
N ASN A 58 -8.74 2.78 -0.93
CA ASN A 58 -9.56 2.51 -2.11
C ASN A 58 -9.50 1.02 -2.52
N LYS A 59 -10.46 0.58 -3.33
CA LYS A 59 -10.65 -0.83 -3.68
C LYS A 59 -9.41 -1.51 -4.27
N TYR A 60 -8.63 -0.79 -5.07
CA TYR A 60 -7.43 -1.35 -5.70
C TYR A 60 -6.26 -1.44 -4.72
N ARG A 61 -6.05 -0.42 -3.89
CA ARG A 61 -5.03 -0.44 -2.83
C ARG A 61 -5.31 -1.51 -1.80
N PHE A 62 -6.57 -1.61 -1.35
CA PHE A 62 -7.00 -2.65 -0.44
C PHE A 62 -6.71 -4.02 -1.04
N PHE A 63 -7.11 -4.25 -2.29
CA PHE A 63 -6.93 -5.55 -2.94
C PHE A 63 -5.46 -5.95 -3.06
N ILE A 64 -4.59 -5.06 -3.55
CA ILE A 64 -3.14 -5.31 -3.64
C ILE A 64 -2.56 -5.59 -2.24
N THR A 65 -3.01 -4.86 -1.22
CA THR A 65 -2.56 -5.06 0.18
C THR A 65 -3.04 -6.40 0.73
N LEU A 66 -4.26 -6.82 0.45
CA LEU A 66 -4.76 -8.13 0.87
C LEU A 66 -3.91 -9.26 0.27
N ILE A 67 -3.65 -9.22 -1.04
CA ILE A 67 -2.83 -10.24 -1.69
C ILE A 67 -1.36 -10.18 -1.23
N HIS A 68 -0.84 -8.99 -0.89
CA HIS A 68 0.48 -8.83 -0.26
C HIS A 68 0.59 -9.62 1.05
N GLU A 69 -0.40 -9.48 1.92
CA GLU A 69 -0.41 -10.16 3.22
C GLU A 69 -0.64 -11.67 3.07
N ILE A 70 -1.48 -12.11 2.11
CA ILE A 70 -1.63 -13.52 1.77
C ILE A 70 -0.31 -14.08 1.23
N ALA A 71 0.45 -13.31 0.44
CA ALA A 71 1.74 -13.74 -0.08
C ALA A 71 2.77 -13.99 1.03
N HIS A 72 2.76 -13.23 2.13
CA HIS A 72 3.57 -13.55 3.31
C HIS A 72 3.22 -14.93 3.87
N LEU A 73 1.94 -15.18 4.10
CA LEU A 73 1.47 -16.47 4.60
C LEU A 73 1.90 -17.63 3.70
N VAL A 74 1.56 -17.56 2.42
CA VAL A 74 1.84 -18.63 1.44
C VAL A 74 3.34 -18.85 1.29
N ALA A 75 4.14 -17.78 1.27
CA ALA A 75 5.59 -17.90 1.20
C ALA A 75 6.16 -18.58 2.46
N PHE A 76 5.69 -18.23 3.65
CA PHE A 76 6.14 -18.90 4.88
C PHE A 76 5.73 -20.37 4.95
N GLN A 77 4.55 -20.74 4.44
CA GLN A 77 4.12 -22.13 4.37
C GLN A 77 4.96 -22.94 3.39
N LYS A 78 5.32 -22.35 2.24
CA LYS A 78 6.06 -23.04 1.18
C LYS A 78 7.56 -23.13 1.42
N PHE A 79 8.17 -22.07 1.96
CA PHE A 79 9.63 -21.92 2.03
C PHE A 79 10.16 -21.84 3.47
N GLY A 80 9.28 -21.88 4.48
CA GLY A 80 9.63 -21.75 5.87
C GLY A 80 9.71 -20.29 6.36
N ARG A 81 9.80 -20.12 7.67
CA ARG A 81 9.72 -18.80 8.34
C ARG A 81 11.03 -18.02 8.38
N THR A 82 12.13 -18.63 7.96
CA THR A 82 13.48 -18.02 7.96
C THR A 82 13.76 -17.19 6.70
N ILE A 83 12.85 -17.21 5.72
CA ILE A 83 12.99 -16.39 4.51
C ILE A 83 13.03 -14.90 4.86
N LYS A 84 13.76 -14.14 4.04
CA LYS A 84 13.82 -12.68 4.21
C LYS A 84 12.44 -12.07 3.90
N PRO A 85 11.96 -11.11 4.72
CA PRO A 85 10.75 -10.37 4.40
C PRO A 85 10.93 -9.69 3.05
N HIS A 86 9.95 -9.85 2.17
CA HIS A 86 9.98 -9.33 0.80
C HIS A 86 11.21 -9.78 -0.03
N GLY A 87 11.80 -10.92 0.34
CA GLY A 87 12.90 -11.60 -0.37
C GLY A 87 12.45 -12.27 -1.67
N LYS A 88 13.34 -13.07 -2.27
CA LYS A 88 13.08 -13.72 -3.57
C LYS A 88 11.85 -14.63 -3.52
N GLU A 89 11.72 -15.40 -2.45
CA GLU A 89 10.63 -16.34 -2.18
C GLU A 89 9.29 -15.63 -2.08
N TRP A 90 9.24 -14.55 -1.27
CA TRP A 90 8.04 -13.74 -1.13
C TRP A 90 7.66 -13.05 -2.45
N LYS A 91 8.64 -12.46 -3.16
CA LYS A 91 8.39 -11.78 -4.44
C LYS A 91 7.82 -12.74 -5.48
N PHE A 92 8.41 -13.92 -5.58
CA PHE A 92 7.91 -14.97 -6.46
C PHE A 92 6.48 -15.37 -6.11
N THR A 93 6.20 -15.66 -4.84
CA THR A 93 4.84 -15.99 -4.39
C THR A 93 3.85 -14.86 -4.69
N PHE A 94 4.22 -13.61 -4.42
CA PHE A 94 3.33 -12.47 -4.65
C PHE A 94 3.04 -12.27 -6.14
N GLN A 95 4.02 -12.47 -7.02
CA GLN A 95 3.83 -12.48 -8.46
C GLN A 95 2.83 -13.56 -8.90
N GLN A 96 3.01 -14.79 -8.43
CA GLN A 96 2.15 -15.91 -8.81
C GLN A 96 0.70 -15.70 -8.34
N LEU A 97 0.51 -15.20 -7.11
CA LEU A 97 -0.81 -14.91 -6.59
C LEU A 97 -1.51 -13.77 -7.34
N MET A 98 -0.75 -12.77 -7.80
CA MET A 98 -1.31 -11.62 -8.49
C MET A 98 -1.57 -11.85 -9.98
N LEU A 99 -0.87 -12.78 -10.62
CA LEU A 99 -0.94 -13.01 -12.06
C LEU A 99 -2.37 -13.18 -12.60
N PRO A 100 -3.26 -13.99 -11.99
CA PRO A 100 -4.64 -14.13 -12.47
C PRO A 100 -5.46 -12.84 -12.39
N PHE A 101 -5.02 -11.88 -11.57
CA PHE A 101 -5.75 -10.65 -11.30
C PHE A 101 -5.35 -9.46 -12.18
N ILE A 102 -4.24 -9.54 -12.92
CA ILE A 102 -3.74 -8.44 -13.76
C ILE A 102 -4.48 -8.47 -15.10
N ASN A 103 -5.75 -8.08 -15.10
CA ASN A 103 -6.63 -8.10 -16.27
C ASN A 103 -7.69 -6.98 -16.20
N PRO A 104 -8.32 -6.61 -17.33
CA PRO A 104 -9.24 -5.47 -17.39
C PRO A 104 -10.56 -5.66 -16.65
N ALA A 105 -10.95 -6.89 -16.29
CA ALA A 105 -12.13 -7.11 -15.46
C ALA A 105 -11.92 -6.68 -14.01
N ILE A 106 -10.66 -6.64 -13.55
CA ILE A 106 -10.30 -6.32 -12.16
C ILE A 106 -9.69 -4.94 -12.04
N PHE A 107 -8.79 -4.55 -12.94
CA PHE A 107 -8.14 -3.24 -12.90
C PHE A 107 -8.47 -2.40 -14.15
N PRO A 108 -8.73 -1.09 -14.00
CA PRO A 108 -8.89 -0.17 -15.11
C PRO A 108 -7.72 -0.26 -16.10
N SER A 109 -8.01 -0.15 -17.39
CA SER A 109 -7.01 -0.37 -18.46
C SER A 109 -5.76 0.50 -18.33
N HIS A 110 -5.91 1.73 -17.82
CA HIS A 110 -4.77 2.64 -17.62
C HIS A 110 -3.86 2.25 -16.43
N LEU A 111 -4.36 1.47 -15.45
CA LEU A 111 -3.55 0.94 -14.36
C LEU A 111 -2.76 -0.31 -14.76
N LEU A 112 -3.26 -1.10 -15.72
CA LEU A 112 -2.67 -2.39 -16.08
C LEU A 112 -1.17 -2.31 -16.43
N PRO A 113 -0.67 -1.36 -17.24
CA PRO A 113 0.75 -1.25 -17.53
C PRO A 113 1.61 -0.98 -16.28
N LEU A 114 1.09 -0.16 -15.35
CA LEU A 114 1.78 0.18 -14.10
C LEU A 114 1.82 -1.00 -13.14
N ILE A 115 0.71 -1.74 -13.03
CA ILE A 115 0.60 -2.96 -12.22
C ILE A 115 1.53 -4.04 -12.79
N ALA A 116 1.45 -4.32 -14.08
CA ALA A 116 2.31 -5.32 -14.73
C ALA A 116 3.79 -5.00 -14.55
N LEU A 117 4.18 -3.72 -14.67
CA LEU A 117 5.54 -3.28 -14.43
C LEU A 117 5.96 -3.45 -12.96
N HIS A 118 5.10 -3.08 -12.01
CA HIS A 118 5.36 -3.27 -10.58
C HIS A 118 5.63 -4.73 -10.25
N PHE A 119 4.80 -5.63 -10.77
CA PHE A 119 4.91 -7.06 -10.51
C PHE A 119 6.07 -7.74 -11.24
N LYS A 120 6.84 -7.08 -12.12
CA LYS A 120 8.13 -7.63 -12.57
C LYS A 120 9.14 -7.76 -11.42
N ASN A 121 9.08 -6.85 -10.45
CA ASN A 121 9.90 -6.89 -9.23
C ASN A 121 9.13 -6.17 -8.10
N PRO A 122 8.15 -6.85 -7.48
CA PRO A 122 7.23 -6.20 -6.55
C PRO A 122 7.98 -5.67 -5.33
N LYS A 123 7.52 -4.52 -4.83
CA LYS A 123 8.11 -3.85 -3.68
C LYS A 123 7.38 -4.22 -2.40
N ALA A 124 8.00 -3.93 -1.26
CA ALA A 124 7.41 -4.16 0.07
C ALA A 124 6.12 -3.37 0.33
N SER A 125 5.82 -2.35 -0.47
CA SER A 125 4.53 -1.66 -0.48
C SER A 125 4.33 -0.99 -1.85
N SER A 126 3.09 -0.91 -2.31
CA SER A 126 2.71 -0.15 -3.52
C SER A 126 3.07 1.33 -3.40
N ASP A 127 3.15 1.89 -2.20
CA ASP A 127 3.55 3.30 -1.98
C ASP A 127 5.01 3.61 -2.25
N THR A 128 5.86 2.58 -2.22
CA THR A 128 7.27 2.75 -2.59
C THR A 128 7.47 2.78 -4.11
N ASP A 129 6.43 2.47 -4.89
CA ASP A 129 6.38 2.67 -6.32
C ASP A 129 5.67 4.00 -6.63
N ALA A 130 6.45 5.05 -6.84
CA ALA A 130 5.92 6.40 -7.01
C ALA A 130 4.88 6.53 -8.13
N ARG A 131 5.06 5.81 -9.25
CA ARG A 131 4.14 5.88 -10.39
C ARG A 131 2.85 5.12 -10.10
N LEU A 132 2.97 3.87 -9.62
CA LEU A 132 1.79 3.08 -9.27
C LEU A 132 1.01 3.71 -8.12
N SER A 133 1.70 4.23 -7.09
CA SER A 133 1.05 4.90 -5.97
C SER A 133 0.29 6.15 -6.42
N LEU A 134 0.89 6.99 -7.28
CA LEU A 134 0.18 8.16 -7.80
C LEU A 134 -1.08 7.77 -8.61
N ALA A 135 -0.97 6.75 -9.45
CA ALA A 135 -2.11 6.28 -10.24
C ALA A 135 -3.22 5.64 -9.39
N LEU A 136 -2.85 4.82 -8.40
CA LEU A 136 -3.81 4.23 -7.45
C LEU A 136 -4.51 5.29 -6.60
N LYS A 137 -3.86 6.45 -6.36
CA LYS A 137 -4.45 7.53 -5.58
C LYS A 137 -5.59 8.26 -6.30
N GLN A 138 -5.69 8.17 -7.62
CA GLN A 138 -6.84 8.73 -8.36
C GLN A 138 -8.19 8.11 -7.96
N PHE A 139 -8.16 7.00 -7.21
CA PHE A 139 -9.32 6.31 -6.68
C PHE A 139 -9.57 6.57 -5.20
N ASP A 140 -8.72 7.36 -4.55
CA ASP A 140 -8.97 7.80 -3.17
C ASP A 140 -10.07 8.88 -3.17
N PRO A 141 -10.85 9.00 -2.08
CA PRO A 141 -11.80 10.09 -1.93
C PRO A 141 -11.11 11.46 -2.05
N PRO A 142 -11.81 12.48 -2.59
CA PRO A 142 -11.29 13.84 -2.62
C PRO A 142 -10.84 14.31 -1.24
N ASN A 143 -9.73 15.04 -1.19
CA ASN A 143 -9.24 15.68 0.01
C ASN A 143 -8.57 17.02 -0.32
N ASP A 144 -8.42 17.88 0.69
CA ASP A 144 -7.84 19.23 0.54
C ASP A 144 -6.32 19.26 0.75
N LYS A 145 -5.64 18.11 0.66
CA LYS A 145 -4.19 18.03 0.85
C LYS A 145 -3.47 18.23 -0.48
N ASN A 146 -2.24 18.69 -0.36
CA ASN A 146 -1.33 18.92 -1.48
C ASN A 146 -0.24 17.85 -1.44
N TYR A 147 0.33 17.49 -2.58
CA TYR A 147 1.56 16.70 -2.61
C TYR A 147 2.77 17.57 -2.30
N ILE A 148 3.78 16.99 -1.65
CA ILE A 148 5.02 17.73 -1.35
C ILE A 148 5.69 18.29 -2.62
N PHE A 149 5.55 17.63 -3.78
CA PHE A 149 6.10 18.12 -5.04
C PHE A 149 5.41 19.41 -5.54
N GLU A 150 4.19 19.70 -5.10
CA GLU A 150 3.40 20.88 -5.45
C GLU A 150 3.74 22.08 -4.56
N ILE A 151 4.26 21.85 -3.36
CA ILE A 151 4.69 22.92 -2.46
C ILE A 151 5.86 23.68 -3.09
N PRO A 152 5.87 25.03 -3.14
CA PRO A 152 7.01 25.77 -3.67
C PRO A 152 8.27 25.58 -2.81
N ASP A 153 9.45 25.80 -3.40
CA ASP A 153 10.69 25.82 -2.62
C ASP A 153 10.62 26.89 -1.51
N GLY A 154 11.05 26.53 -0.30
CA GLY A 154 10.91 27.37 0.88
C GLY A 154 9.49 27.46 1.47
N GLY A 155 8.48 26.87 0.84
CA GLY A 155 7.09 26.85 1.32
C GLY A 155 6.94 26.07 2.63
N LEU A 156 6.05 26.54 3.51
CA LEU A 156 5.71 25.87 4.77
C LEU A 156 4.54 24.93 4.59
N PHE A 157 4.57 23.76 5.24
CA PHE A 157 3.48 22.81 5.21
C PHE A 157 3.33 22.09 6.54
N ARG A 158 2.12 21.62 6.85
CA ARG A 158 1.79 20.87 8.06
C ARG A 158 1.54 19.40 7.74
N LEU A 159 2.00 18.52 8.63
CA LEU A 159 1.67 17.10 8.61
C LEU A 159 0.45 16.78 9.47
N TYR A 160 -0.12 15.60 9.26
CA TYR A 160 -1.26 15.07 10.02
C TYR A 160 -1.08 15.08 11.55
N ASN A 161 0.16 15.13 12.04
CA ASN A 161 0.49 15.19 13.47
C ASN A 161 0.71 16.62 13.99
N GLY A 162 0.36 17.64 13.21
CA GLY A 162 0.48 19.05 13.57
C GLY A 162 1.87 19.66 13.37
N LYS A 163 2.91 18.84 13.12
CA LYS A 163 4.28 19.34 12.90
C LYS A 163 4.37 20.15 11.60
N ILE A 164 5.10 21.26 11.65
CA ILE A 164 5.33 22.17 10.53
C ILE A 164 6.73 21.97 9.96
N PHE A 165 6.81 21.93 8.64
CA PHE A 165 8.05 21.75 7.90
C PHE A 165 8.19 22.82 6.82
N LYS A 166 9.43 23.14 6.49
CA LYS A 166 9.80 23.95 5.34
C LYS A 166 10.31 23.05 4.23
N ARG A 167 9.74 23.14 3.03
CA ARG A 167 10.26 22.43 1.85
C ARG A 167 11.61 23.03 1.46
N GLY A 168 12.59 22.17 1.23
CA GLY A 168 13.86 22.52 0.61
C GLY A 168 14.06 21.74 -0.70
N ASN A 169 15.33 21.47 -0.99
CA ASN A 169 15.76 20.94 -2.28
C ASN A 169 15.19 19.54 -2.59
N ARG A 170 14.88 19.32 -3.86
CA ARG A 170 14.65 17.98 -4.40
C ARG A 170 15.99 17.24 -4.50
N ARG A 171 16.10 16.11 -3.80
CA ARG A 171 17.15 15.08 -4.00
C ARG A 171 16.71 14.12 -5.12
N VAL A 172 17.52 13.11 -5.44
CA VAL A 172 17.26 12.18 -6.57
C VAL A 172 15.84 11.60 -6.59
N LYS A 173 15.32 11.15 -5.43
CA LYS A 173 13.99 10.50 -5.31
C LYS A 173 13.11 11.05 -4.18
N ARG A 174 13.58 12.07 -3.46
CA ARG A 174 12.97 12.57 -2.21
C ARG A 174 13.09 14.08 -2.12
N TYR A 175 12.23 14.72 -1.34
CA TYR A 175 12.35 16.12 -0.98
C TYR A 175 12.99 16.25 0.38
N GLU A 176 13.99 17.10 0.49
CA GLU A 176 14.53 17.51 1.78
C GLU A 176 13.59 18.53 2.41
N CYS A 177 13.20 18.33 3.66
CA CYS A 177 12.36 19.27 4.38
C CYS A 177 12.85 19.41 5.82
N VAL A 178 12.80 20.63 6.35
CA VAL A 178 13.28 20.96 7.69
C VAL A 178 12.09 21.12 8.63
N GLU A 179 12.07 20.40 9.75
CA GLU A 179 11.07 20.62 10.80
C GLU A 179 11.33 21.98 11.47
N VAL A 180 10.34 22.88 11.44
CA VAL A 180 10.52 24.27 11.88
C VAL A 180 10.86 24.34 13.38
N ALA A 181 10.25 23.50 14.20
CA ALA A 181 10.44 23.53 15.66
C ALA A 181 11.83 23.04 16.10
N THR A 182 12.47 22.14 15.34
CA THR A 182 13.69 21.45 15.78
C THR A 182 14.90 21.71 14.89
N GLY A 183 14.70 22.26 13.70
CA GLY A 183 15.75 22.40 12.68
C GLY A 183 16.20 21.08 12.05
N ARG A 184 15.58 19.95 12.41
CA ARG A 184 15.97 18.62 11.90
C ARG A 184 15.53 18.44 10.45
N VAL A 185 16.39 17.81 9.67
CA VAL A 185 16.17 17.51 8.25
C VAL A 185 15.54 16.13 8.08
N TYR A 186 14.52 16.05 7.23
CA TYR A 186 13.76 14.85 6.90
C TYR A 186 13.63 14.67 5.38
N LEU A 187 13.50 13.42 4.92
CA LEU A 187 13.37 13.07 3.51
C LEU A 187 11.95 12.59 3.17
N PHE A 188 11.19 13.44 2.49
CA PHE A 188 9.81 13.17 2.11
C PHE A 188 9.71 12.44 0.77
N ASN A 189 8.82 11.45 0.70
CA ASN A 189 8.40 10.86 -0.57
C ASN A 189 7.70 11.94 -1.41
N PRO A 190 7.98 12.08 -2.72
CA PRO A 190 7.29 13.02 -3.60
C PRO A 190 5.77 12.99 -3.49
N ASN A 191 5.19 11.82 -3.25
CA ASN A 191 3.74 11.64 -3.15
C ASN A 191 3.19 11.85 -1.72
N ALA A 192 4.01 12.33 -0.78
CA ALA A 192 3.55 12.61 0.58
C ALA A 192 2.52 13.75 0.56
N GLU A 193 1.37 13.50 1.18
CA GLU A 193 0.32 14.51 1.37
C GLU A 193 0.61 15.42 2.55
N VAL A 194 0.42 16.71 2.35
CA VAL A 194 0.68 17.77 3.32
C VAL A 194 -0.38 18.87 3.21
N GLU A 195 -0.62 19.59 4.29
CA GLU A 195 -1.43 20.83 4.27
C GLU A 195 -0.50 21.99 3.93
N PHE A 196 -0.70 22.66 2.79
CA PHE A 196 0.12 23.82 2.44
C PHE A 196 -0.28 25.03 3.31
N LEU A 197 0.68 25.60 4.03
CA LEU A 197 0.49 26.81 4.83
C LEU A 197 0.89 28.01 3.98
N LYS A 198 -0.10 28.66 3.38
CA LYS A 198 0.08 29.92 2.65
C LYS A 198 0.34 31.07 3.60
#